data_AF-A0A094QB94-F1
#
_entry.id   AF-A0A094QB94-F1
#
_cell.length_a   1.000
_cell.length_b   1.000
_cell.length_c   1.000
_cell.angle_alpha   90.00
_cell.angle_beta   90.00
_cell.angle_gamma   90.00
#
_symmetry.space_group_name_H-M   'P 1'
#
loop_
_entity.id
_entity.type
_entity.pdbx_description
1 polymer ?
#
loop_
_entity_poly.entity_id
_entity_poly.type
_entity_poly.pdbx_seq_one_letter_code
_entity_poly.pdbx_strand_id
1 'polypeptide(L)'
;MLHLLDEVLETHLRNTVPLDRSIDVSFAIPDREWSTGLARPTISAYLWDIKRDDKRNVGGVELVDRGPTKVRRLVSPRVRVSYFLSVFTGDQRDEHVLLGRLLQGVMKSREISQDIIPVGLTTPGARIELTIGASEGNIARDFWSGVDGKYRPGLDLQIIMPVDTGLGVEAGPPTTGVDIRTSDQRLPTRNSQRVRSFIEEGPTGDAKPGDGASEVDDAS
;
A
#
# COMPACT_ATOMS: atom_id res chain seq x y z
N MET A 1 -9.61 -2.61 -11.19
CA MET A 1 -8.52 -2.12 -10.34
C MET A 1 -8.01 -0.77 -10.81
N LEU A 2 -7.34 -0.63 -11.96
CA LEU A 2 -6.78 0.68 -12.37
C LEU A 2 -7.84 1.79 -12.57
N HIS A 3 -9.01 1.47 -13.12
CA HIS A 3 -10.13 2.43 -13.16
C HIS A 3 -10.58 2.89 -11.76
N LEU A 4 -10.54 2.01 -10.75
CA LEU A 4 -10.81 2.40 -9.36
C LEU A 4 -9.70 3.30 -8.82
N LEU A 5 -8.46 3.10 -9.27
CA LEU A 5 -7.35 3.98 -8.90
C LEU A 5 -7.56 5.38 -9.49
N ASP A 6 -8.06 5.49 -10.71
CA ASP A 6 -8.41 6.77 -11.34
C ASP A 6 -9.50 7.50 -10.52
N GLU A 7 -10.58 6.80 -10.16
CA GLU A 7 -11.66 7.35 -9.32
C GLU A 7 -11.16 7.83 -7.95
N VAL A 8 -10.29 7.04 -7.30
CA VAL A 8 -9.69 7.38 -6.02
C VAL A 8 -8.73 8.55 -6.15
N LEU A 9 -7.92 8.59 -7.21
CA LEU A 9 -6.99 9.68 -7.46
C LEU A 9 -7.75 10.98 -7.73
N GLU A 10 -8.83 10.96 -8.51
CA GLU A 10 -9.68 12.13 -8.70
C GLU A 10 -10.24 12.64 -7.38
N THR A 11 -10.83 11.74 -6.59
CA THR A 11 -11.39 12.08 -5.27
C THR A 11 -10.32 12.65 -4.35
N HIS A 12 -9.13 12.06 -4.34
CA HIS A 12 -7.99 12.51 -3.56
C HIS A 12 -7.53 13.91 -3.96
N LEU A 13 -7.40 14.19 -5.25
CA LEU A 13 -7.01 15.51 -5.76
C LEU A 13 -8.06 16.58 -5.40
N ARG A 14 -9.35 16.26 -5.54
CA ARG A 14 -10.45 17.17 -5.15
C ARG A 14 -10.50 17.45 -3.65
N ASN A 15 -10.07 16.49 -2.82
CA ASN A 15 -10.02 16.67 -1.36
C ASN A 15 -8.78 17.44 -0.89
N THR A 16 -7.63 17.28 -1.56
CA THR A 16 -6.34 17.86 -1.15
C THR A 16 -6.07 19.23 -1.74
N VAL A 17 -6.67 19.52 -2.89
CA VAL A 17 -6.50 20.76 -3.64
C VAL A 17 -7.85 21.46 -3.71
N PRO A 18 -7.93 22.78 -3.44
CA PRO A 18 -9.16 23.54 -3.61
C PRO A 18 -9.46 23.68 -5.12
N LEU A 19 -10.02 22.62 -5.70
CA LEU A 19 -10.50 22.58 -7.07
C LEU A 19 -11.94 23.05 -7.07
N ASP A 20 -12.18 24.20 -7.71
CA ASP A 20 -13.54 24.65 -7.97
C ASP A 20 -14.23 23.67 -8.93
N ARG A 21 -15.57 23.65 -8.92
CA ARG A 21 -16.39 22.82 -9.82
C ARG A 21 -16.22 23.19 -11.29
N SER A 22 -15.59 24.33 -11.57
CA SER A 22 -15.22 24.80 -12.90
C SER A 22 -13.96 24.12 -13.46
N ILE A 23 -13.23 23.36 -12.65
CA ILE A 23 -12.00 22.65 -13.05
C ILE A 23 -12.29 21.15 -13.18
N ASP A 24 -12.07 20.63 -14.38
CA ASP A 24 -12.26 19.22 -14.70
C ASP A 24 -10.98 18.42 -14.45
N VAL A 25 -11.13 17.13 -14.18
CA VAL A 25 -10.02 16.17 -14.04
C VAL A 25 -10.24 15.07 -15.08
N SER A 26 -9.22 14.80 -15.89
CA SER A 26 -9.30 13.83 -16.99
C SER A 26 -8.12 12.88 -16.96
N PHE A 27 -8.39 11.60 -17.16
CA PHE A 27 -7.41 10.52 -17.26
C PHE A 27 -7.16 10.07 -18.72
N ALA A 28 -7.81 10.73 -19.67
CA ALA A 28 -7.66 10.45 -21.09
C ALA A 28 -6.24 10.81 -21.58
N ILE A 29 -5.84 10.20 -22.71
CA ILE A 29 -4.61 10.57 -23.42
C ILE A 29 -4.75 12.04 -23.84
N PRO A 30 -3.81 12.93 -23.46
CA PRO A 30 -3.96 14.36 -23.68
C PRO A 30 -3.54 14.79 -25.10
N ASP A 31 -4.09 14.17 -26.14
CA ASP A 31 -3.73 14.47 -27.53
C ASP A 31 -4.24 15.83 -28.04
N ARG A 32 -3.85 16.18 -29.27
CA ARG A 32 -4.21 17.47 -29.88
C ARG A 32 -5.72 17.64 -30.08
N GLU A 33 -6.44 16.57 -30.45
CA GLU A 33 -7.88 16.62 -30.67
C GLU A 33 -8.61 16.83 -29.33
N TRP A 34 -8.22 16.05 -28.33
CA TRP A 34 -8.73 16.16 -26.96
C TRP A 34 -8.48 17.56 -26.38
N SER A 35 -7.25 18.06 -26.47
CA SER A 35 -6.89 19.37 -25.90
C SER A 35 -7.58 20.55 -26.60
N THR A 36 -7.86 20.43 -27.90
CA THR A 36 -8.63 21.45 -28.64
C THR A 36 -10.12 21.43 -28.28
N GLY A 37 -10.64 20.28 -27.84
CA GLY A 37 -12.04 20.12 -27.42
C GLY A 37 -12.35 20.62 -26.00
N LEU A 38 -11.35 21.06 -25.23
CA LEU A 38 -11.54 21.48 -23.85
C LEU A 38 -12.22 22.84 -23.76
N ALA A 39 -13.39 22.88 -23.11
CA ALA A 39 -14.12 24.12 -22.85
C ALA A 39 -13.76 24.79 -21.51
N ARG A 40 -13.08 24.06 -20.62
CA ARG A 40 -12.78 24.48 -19.24
C ARG A 40 -11.34 24.13 -18.85
N PRO A 41 -10.76 24.85 -17.87
CA PRO A 41 -9.51 24.43 -17.23
C PRO A 41 -9.58 22.95 -16.82
N THR A 42 -8.64 22.15 -17.30
CA THR A 42 -8.65 20.70 -17.08
C THR A 42 -7.30 20.24 -16.57
N ILE A 43 -7.31 19.46 -15.49
CA ILE A 43 -6.15 18.72 -15.00
C ILE A 43 -6.10 17.40 -15.75
N SER A 44 -5.04 17.18 -16.51
CA SER A 44 -4.78 15.89 -17.15
C SER A 44 -3.91 15.05 -16.21
N ALA A 45 -4.43 13.89 -15.81
CA ALA A 45 -3.75 12.88 -15.02
C ALA A 45 -3.49 11.65 -15.90
N TYR A 46 -2.48 11.72 -16.75
CA TYR A 46 -2.20 10.66 -17.72
C TYR A 46 -1.36 9.53 -17.12
N LEU A 47 -1.87 8.30 -17.16
CA LEU A 47 -1.13 7.10 -16.75
C LEU A 47 -0.05 6.75 -17.79
N TRP A 48 1.23 6.92 -17.45
CA TRP A 48 2.33 6.76 -18.41
C TRP A 48 3.20 5.51 -18.18
N ASP A 49 3.21 4.95 -16.97
CA ASP A 49 4.04 3.77 -16.65
C ASP A 49 3.48 2.96 -15.48
N ILE A 50 3.67 1.64 -15.55
CA ILE A 50 3.27 0.70 -14.49
C ILE A 50 4.42 -0.30 -14.32
N LYS A 51 5.03 -0.29 -13.14
CA LYS A 51 6.17 -1.16 -12.82
C LYS A 51 5.97 -1.85 -11.47
N ARG A 52 6.69 -2.95 -11.27
CA ARG A 52 6.85 -3.52 -9.92
C ARG A 52 7.73 -2.59 -9.08
N ASP A 53 7.39 -2.38 -7.81
CA ASP A 53 8.22 -1.56 -6.93
C ASP A 53 9.25 -2.43 -6.18
N ASP A 54 10.42 -2.66 -6.80
CA ASP A 54 11.41 -3.58 -6.26
C ASP A 54 12.04 -3.10 -4.94
N LYS A 55 12.06 -1.79 -4.67
CA LYS A 55 12.67 -1.21 -3.45
C LYS A 55 11.86 -1.49 -2.18
N ARG A 56 10.53 -1.55 -2.26
CA ARG A 56 9.63 -1.79 -1.12
C ARG A 56 8.95 -3.15 -1.18
N ASN A 57 9.33 -3.99 -2.14
CA ASN A 57 8.81 -5.35 -2.24
C ASN A 57 9.47 -6.22 -1.16
N VAL A 58 8.80 -6.37 -0.02
CA VAL A 58 9.21 -7.29 1.03
C VAL A 58 8.90 -8.72 0.56
N GLY A 59 9.93 -9.51 0.28
CA GLY A 59 9.76 -10.95 0.11
C GLY A 59 9.36 -11.61 1.43
N GLY A 60 8.52 -12.63 1.38
CA GLY A 60 8.07 -13.32 2.58
C GLY A 60 6.74 -14.02 2.39
N VAL A 61 6.33 -14.77 3.42
CA VAL A 61 5.05 -15.45 3.49
C VAL A 61 4.26 -14.84 4.64
N GLU A 62 3.02 -14.44 4.36
CA GLU A 62 2.07 -13.94 5.36
C GLU A 62 0.91 -14.94 5.54
N LEU A 63 0.36 -14.95 6.75
CA LEU A 63 -0.86 -15.67 7.07
C LEU A 63 -2.00 -14.66 7.11
N VAL A 64 -3.00 -14.83 6.24
CA VAL A 64 -4.14 -13.92 6.14
C VAL A 64 -5.42 -14.70 6.42
N ASP A 65 -6.30 -14.11 7.23
CA ASP A 65 -7.61 -14.71 7.49
C ASP A 65 -8.54 -14.51 6.28
N ARG A 66 -9.12 -15.59 5.78
CA ARG A 66 -10.12 -15.58 4.69
C ARG A 66 -11.37 -16.33 5.17
N GLY A 67 -12.23 -15.63 5.90
CA GLY A 67 -13.40 -16.23 6.54
C GLY A 67 -12.98 -17.19 7.66
N PRO A 68 -13.44 -18.47 7.68
CA PRO A 68 -13.09 -19.43 8.72
C PRO A 68 -11.68 -20.03 8.56
N THR A 69 -11.02 -19.78 7.43
CA THR A 69 -9.75 -20.44 7.07
C THR A 69 -8.60 -19.44 7.06
N LYS A 70 -7.44 -19.85 7.59
CA LYS A 70 -6.18 -19.11 7.42
C LYS A 70 -5.56 -19.48 6.09
N VAL A 71 -5.15 -18.50 5.30
CA VAL A 71 -4.47 -18.69 4.02
C VAL A 71 -3.03 -18.27 4.18
N ARG A 72 -2.11 -19.16 3.80
CA ARG A 72 -0.69 -18.87 3.70
C ARG A 72 -0.39 -18.38 2.30
N ARG A 73 -0.03 -17.10 2.14
CA ARG A 73 0.31 -16.50 0.84
C ARG A 73 1.63 -15.75 0.87
N LEU A 74 2.19 -15.46 -0.30
CA LEU A 74 3.29 -14.52 -0.39
C LEU A 74 2.78 -13.11 -0.04
N VAL A 75 3.64 -12.29 0.56
CA VAL A 75 3.34 -10.87 0.78
C VAL A 75 2.91 -10.24 -0.55
N SER A 76 1.84 -9.46 -0.51
CA SER A 76 1.24 -8.87 -1.72
C SER A 76 2.28 -8.03 -2.46
N PRO A 77 2.55 -8.32 -3.75
CA PRO A 77 3.54 -7.57 -4.51
C PRO A 77 3.12 -6.12 -4.62
N ARG A 78 4.08 -5.21 -4.45
CA ARG A 78 3.85 -3.78 -4.64
C ARG A 78 4.11 -3.36 -6.09
N VAL A 79 3.22 -2.54 -6.60
CA VAL A 79 3.37 -1.87 -7.90
C VAL A 79 3.54 -0.38 -7.69
N ARG A 80 4.25 0.24 -8.62
CA ARG A 80 4.37 1.67 -8.81
C ARG A 80 3.62 2.03 -10.09
N VAL A 81 2.59 2.85 -9.93
CA VAL A 81 1.77 3.38 -11.00
C VAL A 81 2.12 4.86 -11.15
N SER A 82 2.61 5.26 -12.32
CA SER A 82 3.11 6.62 -12.55
C SER A 82 2.14 7.40 -13.44
N TYR A 83 1.62 8.50 -12.90
CA TYR A 83 0.76 9.47 -13.59
C TYR A 83 1.54 10.75 -13.85
N PHE A 84 1.35 11.34 -15.03
CA PHE A 84 1.86 12.66 -15.35
C PHE A 84 0.73 13.66 -15.20
N LEU A 85 0.82 14.50 -14.17
CA LEU A 85 -0.15 15.56 -13.90
C LEU A 85 0.24 16.83 -14.65
N SER A 86 -0.59 17.27 -15.58
CA SER A 86 -0.45 18.54 -16.29
C SER A 86 -1.76 19.34 -16.26
N VAL A 87 -1.68 20.61 -16.62
CA VAL A 87 -2.83 21.52 -16.61
C VAL A 87 -3.03 22.08 -18.01
N PHE A 88 -4.29 22.10 -18.45
CA PHE A 88 -4.73 22.70 -19.71
C PHE A 88 -5.64 23.88 -19.39
N THR A 89 -5.15 25.08 -19.67
CA THR A 89 -5.85 26.36 -19.46
C THR A 89 -5.66 27.26 -20.69
N GLY A 90 -6.48 28.32 -20.78
CA GLY A 90 -6.32 29.36 -21.80
C GLY A 90 -5.14 30.30 -21.55
N ASP A 91 -4.74 30.50 -20.29
CA ASP A 91 -3.60 31.33 -19.87
C ASP A 91 -2.52 30.47 -19.18
N GLN A 92 -1.25 30.71 -19.53
CA GLN A 92 -0.08 30.09 -18.93
C GLN A 92 0.08 30.47 -17.44
N ARG A 93 -0.33 31.68 -17.04
CA ARG A 93 -0.27 32.07 -15.63
C ARG A 93 -1.18 31.20 -14.77
N ASP A 94 -2.39 30.93 -15.26
CA ASP A 94 -3.36 30.05 -14.58
C ASP A 94 -2.85 28.61 -14.54
N GLU A 95 -2.16 28.17 -15.59
CA GLU A 95 -1.50 26.86 -15.65
C GLU A 95 -0.53 26.69 -14.46
N HIS A 96 0.39 27.65 -14.28
CA HIS A 96 1.36 27.62 -13.18
C HIS A 96 0.71 27.76 -11.80
N VAL A 97 -0.33 28.58 -11.66
CA VAL A 97 -1.06 28.72 -10.40
C VAL A 97 -1.72 27.39 -10.01
N LEU A 98 -2.41 26.73 -10.95
CA LEU A 98 -3.07 25.46 -10.67
C LEU A 98 -2.05 24.34 -10.45
N LEU A 99 -0.97 24.28 -11.22
CA LEU A 99 0.11 23.32 -11.02
C LEU A 99 0.79 23.49 -9.66
N GLY A 100 0.99 24.74 -9.22
CA GLY A 100 1.51 25.04 -7.88
C GLY A 100 0.57 24.57 -6.76
N ARG A 101 -0.75 24.70 -6.95
CA ARG A 101 -1.76 24.18 -6.01
C ARG A 101 -1.76 22.65 -5.98
N LEU A 102 -1.68 21.99 -7.14
CA LEU A 102 -1.54 20.54 -7.24
C LEU A 102 -0.30 20.05 -6.49
N LEU A 103 0.85 20.69 -6.74
CA LEU A 103 2.11 20.37 -6.05
C LEU A 103 1.94 20.49 -4.54
N GLN A 104 1.36 21.58 -4.04
CA GLN A 104 1.14 21.77 -2.61
C GLN A 104 0.17 20.73 -2.02
N GLY A 105 -0.91 20.39 -2.71
CA GLY A 105 -1.89 19.40 -2.24
C GLY A 105 -1.29 18.00 -2.14
N VAL A 106 -0.62 17.55 -3.20
CA VAL A 106 0.06 16.25 -3.24
C VAL A 106 1.18 16.20 -2.20
N MET A 107 1.99 17.25 -2.05
CA MET A 107 3.08 17.26 -1.07
C MET A 107 2.61 17.24 0.39
N LYS A 108 1.37 17.71 0.66
CA LYS A 108 0.75 17.62 1.99
C LYS A 108 0.23 16.23 2.32
N SER A 109 -0.16 15.44 1.32
CA SER A 109 -0.70 14.09 1.51
C SER A 109 0.22 13.04 0.91
N ARG A 110 0.98 12.35 1.76
CA ARG A 110 1.86 11.25 1.34
C ARG A 110 1.17 9.89 1.23
N GLU A 111 -0.06 9.81 1.73
CA GLU A 111 -0.89 8.60 1.70
C GLU A 111 -2.32 8.97 1.28
N ILE A 112 -3.00 8.05 0.59
CA ILE A 112 -4.43 8.16 0.28
C ILE A 112 -5.22 7.77 1.53
N SER A 113 -6.23 8.57 1.90
CA SER A 113 -7.11 8.26 3.03
C SER A 113 -7.81 6.91 2.83
N GLN A 114 -7.90 6.11 3.90
CA GLN A 114 -8.57 4.81 3.85
C GLN A 114 -10.07 4.93 3.56
N ASP A 115 -10.69 6.06 3.91
CA ASP A 115 -12.14 6.29 3.76
C ASP A 115 -12.60 6.36 2.30
N ILE A 116 -11.68 6.67 1.38
CA ILE A 116 -11.98 6.82 -0.05
C ILE A 116 -11.53 5.61 -0.88
N ILE A 117 -10.93 4.58 -0.27
CA ILE A 117 -10.43 3.40 -0.99
C ILE A 117 -11.59 2.40 -1.16
N PRO A 118 -12.05 2.14 -2.39
CA PRO A 118 -13.12 1.20 -2.64
C PRO A 118 -12.65 -0.25 -2.50
N VAL A 119 -13.61 -1.14 -2.21
CA VAL A 119 -13.37 -2.57 -2.20
C VAL A 119 -12.88 -3.03 -3.57
N GLY A 120 -11.81 -3.83 -3.60
CA GLY A 120 -11.25 -4.39 -4.82
C GLY A 120 -10.17 -3.54 -5.50
N LEU A 121 -9.84 -2.35 -4.97
CA LEU A 121 -8.67 -1.60 -5.42
C LEU A 121 -7.37 -2.24 -4.91
N THR A 122 -7.32 -2.59 -3.64
CA THR A 122 -6.15 -3.20 -2.98
C THR A 122 -6.59 -4.09 -1.81
N THR A 123 -5.64 -4.77 -1.18
CA THR A 123 -5.90 -5.53 0.06
C THR A 123 -6.50 -4.59 1.12
N PRO A 124 -7.59 -4.98 1.82
CA PRO A 124 -8.19 -4.14 2.86
C PRO A 124 -7.17 -3.67 3.92
N GLY A 125 -7.23 -2.39 4.27
CA GLY A 125 -6.29 -1.75 5.21
C GLY A 125 -4.88 -1.50 4.65
N ALA A 126 -4.64 -1.82 3.38
CA ALA A 126 -3.37 -1.50 2.75
C ALA A 126 -3.18 0.00 2.59
N ARG A 127 -1.94 0.45 2.81
CA ARG A 127 -1.54 1.83 2.55
C ARG A 127 -1.25 2.02 1.07
N ILE A 128 -1.79 3.10 0.52
CA ILE A 128 -1.46 3.59 -0.83
C ILE A 128 -0.64 4.87 -0.64
N GLU A 129 0.63 4.81 -1.01
CA GLU A 129 1.60 5.90 -0.85
C GLU A 129 1.65 6.75 -2.13
N LEU A 130 1.80 8.08 -1.98
CA LEU A 130 2.04 9.01 -3.08
C LEU A 130 3.43 9.64 -2.94
N THR A 131 4.12 9.81 -4.05
CA THR A 131 5.39 10.54 -4.13
C THR A 131 5.51 11.29 -5.45
N ILE A 132 6.26 12.39 -5.46
CA ILE A 132 6.58 13.14 -6.69
C ILE A 132 8.06 12.92 -7.04
N GLY A 133 8.36 12.80 -8.34
CA GLY A 133 9.72 13.05 -8.86
C GLY A 133 10.76 11.97 -8.54
N ALA A 134 10.35 10.71 -8.39
CA ALA A 134 11.25 9.60 -8.09
C ALA A 134 11.76 8.85 -9.34
N SER A 135 11.49 9.36 -10.55
CA SER A 135 12.05 8.83 -11.79
C SER A 135 13.38 9.51 -12.13
N GLU A 136 14.42 8.71 -12.37
CA GLU A 136 15.77 9.19 -12.75
C GLU A 136 15.85 9.64 -14.23
N GLY A 137 14.76 9.47 -15.00
CA GLY A 137 14.74 9.70 -16.45
C GLY A 137 14.06 10.99 -16.89
N ASN A 138 14.49 11.51 -18.05
CA ASN A 138 13.95 12.69 -18.73
C ASN A 138 12.59 12.41 -19.44
N ILE A 139 11.76 11.54 -18.84
CA ILE A 139 10.53 10.98 -19.44
C ILE A 139 9.53 12.06 -19.86
N ALA A 140 9.44 13.15 -19.10
CA ALA A 140 8.63 14.30 -19.50
C ALA A 140 9.05 14.82 -20.88
N ARG A 141 10.35 14.77 -21.22
CA ARG A 141 10.85 15.27 -22.48
C ARG A 141 10.45 14.38 -23.66
N ASP A 142 10.61 13.07 -23.49
CA ASP A 142 10.36 12.10 -24.56
C ASP A 142 8.86 11.88 -24.78
N PHE A 143 8.05 11.91 -23.72
CA PHE A 143 6.59 11.77 -23.82
C PHE A 143 5.93 12.91 -24.59
N TRP A 144 6.24 14.17 -24.25
CA TRP A 144 5.61 15.34 -24.89
C TRP A 144 6.00 15.53 -26.35
N SER A 145 7.11 14.93 -26.80
CA SER A 145 7.48 14.91 -28.21
C SER A 145 6.41 14.24 -29.10
N GLY A 146 5.63 13.31 -28.55
CA GLY A 146 4.62 12.53 -29.29
C GLY A 146 3.18 13.03 -29.21
N VAL A 147 2.86 13.99 -28.32
CA VAL A 147 1.46 14.35 -28.01
C VAL A 147 0.97 15.57 -28.79
N ASP A 148 1.66 16.71 -28.68
CA ASP A 148 1.37 17.95 -29.43
C ASP A 148 2.66 18.65 -29.89
N GLY A 149 3.83 18.04 -29.66
CA GLY A 149 5.14 18.65 -29.93
C GLY A 149 5.46 19.89 -29.08
N LYS A 150 4.55 20.28 -28.17
CA LYS A 150 4.74 21.37 -27.21
C LYS A 150 5.04 20.77 -25.84
N TYR A 151 6.13 21.23 -25.24
CA TYR A 151 6.45 20.91 -23.86
C TYR A 151 5.46 21.60 -22.93
N ARG A 152 4.85 20.81 -22.04
CA ARG A 152 4.05 21.32 -20.92
C ARG A 152 4.71 20.96 -19.60
N PRO A 153 4.75 21.88 -18.63
CA PRO A 153 5.17 21.55 -17.29
C PRO A 153 4.15 20.58 -16.66
N GLY A 154 4.66 19.70 -15.81
CA GLY A 154 3.82 18.75 -15.10
C GLY A 154 4.57 18.07 -13.96
N LEU A 155 3.83 17.31 -13.16
CA LEU A 155 4.34 16.57 -12.02
C LEU A 155 4.32 15.07 -12.35
N ASP A 156 5.46 14.39 -12.18
CA ASP A 156 5.50 12.92 -12.17
C ASP A 156 5.02 12.42 -10.80
N LEU A 157 3.74 12.08 -10.72
CA LEU A 157 3.10 11.51 -9.55
C LEU A 157 3.24 9.98 -9.59
N GLN A 158 3.83 9.39 -8.57
CA GLN A 158 3.93 7.95 -8.42
C GLN A 158 3.07 7.49 -7.27
N ILE A 159 2.25 6.49 -7.55
CA ILE A 159 1.38 5.83 -6.58
C ILE A 159 1.92 4.43 -6.34
N ILE A 160 2.16 4.10 -5.07
CA ILE A 160 2.71 2.81 -4.68
C ILE A 160 1.69 2.09 -3.81
N MET A 161 1.27 0.91 -4.28
CA MET A 161 0.25 0.12 -3.60
C MET A 161 0.53 -1.38 -3.73
N PRO A 162 0.16 -2.20 -2.74
CA PRO A 162 0.12 -3.64 -2.92
C PRO A 162 -1.04 -4.02 -3.85
N VAL A 163 -0.83 -5.05 -4.66
CA VAL A 163 -1.86 -5.64 -5.51
C VAL A 163 -2.24 -6.99 -4.94
N ASP A 164 -3.52 -7.17 -4.65
CA ASP A 164 -4.03 -8.48 -4.29
C ASP A 164 -4.09 -9.35 -5.54
N THR A 165 -3.21 -10.35 -5.61
CA THR A 165 -3.16 -11.31 -6.73
C THR A 165 -4.16 -12.45 -6.57
N GLY A 166 -4.86 -12.52 -5.42
CA GLY A 166 -5.77 -13.63 -5.09
C GLY A 166 -5.06 -14.97 -4.89
N LEU A 167 -3.73 -15.02 -4.98
CA LEU A 167 -2.92 -16.22 -4.84
C LEU A 167 -2.66 -16.53 -3.36
N GLY A 168 -2.79 -17.81 -2.99
CA GLY A 168 -2.53 -18.31 -1.65
C GLY A 168 -2.90 -19.78 -1.53
N VAL A 169 -2.26 -20.49 -0.61
CA VAL A 169 -2.60 -21.89 -0.28
C VAL A 169 -3.24 -21.89 1.09
N GLU A 170 -4.29 -22.69 1.30
CA GLU A 170 -4.85 -22.89 2.63
C GLU A 170 -3.75 -23.27 3.62
N ALA A 171 -3.69 -22.57 4.75
CA ALA A 171 -2.72 -22.86 5.79
C ALA A 171 -3.08 -24.18 6.46
N GLY A 172 -2.06 -24.99 6.74
CA GLY A 172 -2.24 -26.18 7.58
C GLY A 172 -2.71 -25.81 8.99
N PRO A 173 -3.20 -26.80 9.77
CA PRO A 173 -3.63 -26.56 11.13
C PRO A 173 -2.50 -25.95 11.98
N PRO A 174 -2.82 -25.14 13.00
CA PRO A 174 -1.82 -24.58 13.91
C PRO A 174 -0.93 -25.66 14.51
N THR A 175 0.38 -25.40 14.59
CA THR A 175 1.31 -26.32 15.25
C THR A 175 0.96 -26.44 16.73
N THR A 176 0.55 -27.63 17.16
CA THR A 176 0.14 -27.90 18.54
C THR A 176 1.30 -28.29 19.47
N GLY A 177 2.48 -28.55 18.92
CA GLY A 177 3.66 -28.91 19.71
C GLY A 177 4.93 -28.97 18.84
N VAL A 178 6.07 -28.69 19.46
CA VAL A 178 7.39 -28.77 18.84
C VAL A 178 8.24 -29.76 19.63
N ASP A 179 8.56 -30.91 19.03
CA ASP A 179 9.43 -31.91 19.62
C ASP A 179 10.88 -31.67 19.14
N ILE A 180 11.80 -31.34 20.05
CA ILE A 180 13.23 -31.18 19.76
C ILE A 180 13.98 -32.41 20.25
N ARG A 181 14.76 -33.05 19.37
CA ARG A 181 15.62 -34.18 19.74
C ARG A 181 17.08 -33.88 19.46
N THR A 182 17.90 -33.97 20.50
CA THR A 182 19.35 -33.88 20.40
C THR A 182 19.98 -35.27 20.53
N SER A 183 21.01 -35.54 19.73
CA SER A 183 21.81 -36.77 19.83
C SER A 183 23.28 -36.43 19.58
N ASP A 184 24.17 -37.00 20.38
CA ASP A 184 25.61 -36.90 20.16
C ASP A 184 26.02 -37.80 18.98
N GLN A 185 26.68 -37.22 17.96
CA GLN A 185 27.13 -37.94 16.77
C GLN A 185 28.39 -38.80 17.01
N ARG A 186 29.10 -38.59 18.13
CA ARG A 186 30.36 -39.29 18.46
C ARG A 186 30.16 -40.50 19.36
N LEU A 187 28.95 -40.73 19.85
CA LEU A 187 28.61 -41.86 20.71
C LEU A 187 27.55 -42.72 20.00
N PRO A 188 27.69 -44.06 20.01
CA PRO A 188 26.61 -44.93 19.53
C PRO A 188 25.35 -44.63 20.35
N THR A 189 24.22 -44.44 19.67
CA THR A 189 22.94 -44.02 20.25
C THR A 189 22.49 -45.00 21.33
N ARG A 190 22.79 -44.70 22.60
CA ARG A 190 22.12 -45.35 23.73
C ARG A 190 20.71 -44.79 23.86
N ASN A 191 19.72 -45.70 23.79
CA ASN A 191 18.29 -45.52 24.07
C ASN A 191 17.84 -44.07 24.24
N SER A 192 17.32 -43.49 23.15
CA SER A 192 16.69 -42.20 23.19
C SER A 192 15.43 -42.22 24.06
N GLN A 193 15.42 -41.47 25.15
CA GLN A 193 14.18 -41.13 25.84
C GLN A 193 13.53 -39.95 25.10
N ARG A 194 12.26 -40.10 24.72
CA ARG A 194 11.44 -39.00 24.25
C ARG A 194 11.13 -38.10 25.44
N VAL A 195 11.70 -36.91 25.47
CA VAL A 195 11.28 -35.85 26.39
C VAL A 195 10.34 -34.94 25.60
N ARG A 196 9.04 -35.00 25.90
CA ARG A 196 8.07 -34.00 25.45
C ARG A 196 8.06 -32.88 26.47
N SER A 197 8.60 -31.72 26.14
CA SER A 197 8.42 -30.50 26.93
C SER A 197 7.27 -29.70 26.32
N PHE A 198 6.11 -29.71 26.96
CA PHE A 198 5.03 -28.77 26.63
C PHE A 198 5.38 -27.44 27.31
N ILE A 199 5.50 -26.36 26.53
CA ILE A 199 5.41 -25.00 27.06
C ILE A 199 3.96 -24.59 26.82
N GLU A 200 3.15 -24.68 27.87
CA GLU A 200 1.79 -24.14 27.88
C GLU A 200 1.91 -22.66 28.26
N GLU A 201 1.99 -21.76 27.27
CA GLU A 201 1.79 -20.34 27.53
C GLU A 201 0.30 -20.10 27.79
N GLY A 202 -0.09 -20.22 29.06
CA GLY A 202 -1.40 -19.77 29.52
C GLY A 202 -1.53 -18.25 29.39
N PRO A 203 -2.71 -17.72 29.05
CA PRO A 203 -2.93 -16.28 28.99
C PRO A 203 -2.75 -15.69 30.39
N THR A 204 -1.78 -14.79 30.55
CA THR A 204 -1.50 -14.10 31.81
C THR A 204 -2.67 -13.18 32.18
N GLY A 205 -3.67 -13.73 32.86
CA GLY A 205 -4.76 -13.00 33.50
C GLY A 205 -4.29 -12.52 34.87
N ASP A 206 -4.05 -11.22 34.96
CA ASP A 206 -3.72 -10.49 36.17
C ASP A 206 -4.89 -10.58 37.17
N ALA A 207 -4.72 -11.33 38.26
CA ALA A 207 -5.67 -11.34 39.38
C ALA A 207 -4.93 -11.68 40.69
N LYS A 208 -4.56 -10.64 41.45
CA LYS A 208 -4.24 -10.76 42.87
C LYS A 208 -5.50 -11.16 43.65
N PRO A 209 -5.34 -12.00 44.68
CA PRO A 209 -5.85 -11.70 46.02
C PRO A 209 -4.67 -11.75 47.01
N GLY A 210 -4.55 -10.93 48.05
CA GLY A 210 -5.63 -10.39 48.87
C GLY A 210 -5.76 -11.24 50.13
N ASP A 211 -4.82 -11.04 51.06
CA ASP A 211 -4.94 -11.07 52.54
C ASP A 211 -5.48 -12.31 53.28
N GLY A 212 -4.84 -12.62 54.43
CA GLY A 212 -5.50 -13.29 55.56
C GLY A 212 -4.94 -14.63 56.06
N ALA A 213 -4.41 -14.57 57.29
CA ALA A 213 -4.46 -15.56 58.37
C ALA A 213 -3.28 -16.53 58.57
N SER A 214 -2.41 -16.11 59.49
CA SER A 214 -1.54 -16.90 60.36
C SER A 214 -2.33 -17.53 61.51
N GLU A 215 -2.17 -18.84 61.74
CA GLU A 215 -2.49 -19.56 62.98
C GLU A 215 -1.61 -20.84 62.96
N VAL A 216 -0.38 -20.79 63.45
CA VAL A 216 0.09 -21.20 64.79
C VAL A 216 -0.64 -22.43 65.32
N ASP A 217 -0.05 -23.59 65.09
CA ASP A 217 -0.46 -24.86 65.70
C ASP A 217 0.51 -25.26 66.80
N ASP A 218 -0.08 -25.87 67.82
CA ASP A 218 0.34 -25.99 69.21
C ASP A 218 1.35 -27.12 69.44
N ALA A 219 2.30 -26.94 70.38
CA ALA A 219 3.13 -28.02 70.89
C ALA A 219 3.64 -27.75 72.31
N SER A 220 2.82 -28.20 73.28
CA SER A 220 3.15 -28.68 74.65
C SER A 220 3.66 -27.70 75.71
#